data_AF-A0A350APL3-F1
#
_entry.id   AF-A0A350APL3-F1
#
_cell.length_a   1.000
_cell.length_b   1.000
_cell.length_c   1.000
_cell.angle_alpha   90.00
_cell.angle_beta   90.00
_cell.angle_gamma   90.00
#
_symmetry.space_group_name_H-M   'P 1'
#
loop_
_entity.id
_entity.type
_entity.pdbx_description
1 polymer ?
#
loop_
_entity_poly.entity_id
_entity_poly.type
_entity_poly.pdbx_seq_one_letter_code
_entity_poly.pdbx_strand_id
1 'polypeptide(L)'
;FEGRLQTRAYTGKDGVERRTTEIVAETMQFGSKPGAGGGSNSGYARPAAAAAVAKPQTPSEKIPTINLDEEQGEIRLEDVPF
;
A
#
# COMPACT_ATOMS: atom_id res chain seq x y z
N PHE A 1 12.63 -9.19 3.53
CA PHE A 1 11.75 -8.36 2.67
C PHE A 1 12.62 -7.24 2.16
N GLU A 2 12.57 -6.96 0.86
CA GLU A 2 13.23 -5.81 0.27
C GLU A 2 12.18 -4.81 -0.19
N GLY A 3 12.49 -3.52 -0.11
CA GLY A 3 11.55 -2.45 -0.40
C GLY A 3 12.05 -1.09 0.06
N ARG A 4 11.15 -0.10 0.03
CA ARG A 4 11.45 1.28 0.39
C ARG A 4 10.57 1.78 1.54
N LEU A 5 11.09 2.73 2.31
CA LEU A 5 10.33 3.45 3.32
C LEU A 5 9.56 4.59 2.65
N GLN A 6 8.28 4.74 2.96
CA GLN A 6 7.45 5.83 2.43
C GLN A 6 6.51 6.35 3.51
N THR A 7 6.34 7.67 3.56
CA THR A 7 5.28 8.32 4.35
C THR A 7 4.18 8.77 3.41
N ARG A 8 2.93 8.46 3.75
CA ARG A 8 1.75 8.94 3.00
C ARG A 8 0.73 9.57 3.95
N ALA A 9 -0.04 10.50 3.41
CA ALA A 9 -1.20 11.08 4.06
C ALA A 9 -2.47 10.51 3.42
N TYR A 10 -3.51 10.26 4.22
CA TYR A 10 -4.84 9.91 3.75
C TYR A 10 -5.92 10.47 4.68
N THR A 11 -7.08 10.78 4.12
CA THR A 11 -8.25 11.22 4.89
C THR A 11 -9.07 10.01 5.30
N GLY A 12 -9.32 9.87 6.61
CA GLY A 12 -10.19 8.82 7.13
C GLY A 12 -11.66 9.06 6.80
N LYS A 13 -12.51 8.04 7.04
CA LYS A 13 -13.97 8.16 6.86
C LYS A 13 -14.61 9.18 7.79
N ASP A 14 -13.93 9.49 8.89
CA ASP A 14 -14.23 10.53 9.86
C ASP A 14 -13.76 11.93 9.43
N GLY A 15 -13.18 12.06 8.22
CA GLY A 15 -12.67 13.33 7.70
C GLY A 15 -11.32 13.76 8.26
N VAL A 16 -10.73 12.98 9.17
CA VAL A 16 -9.44 13.31 9.81
C VAL A 16 -8.28 12.87 8.91
N GLU A 17 -7.36 13.80 8.60
CA GLU A 17 -6.11 13.47 7.92
C GLU A 17 -5.19 12.66 8.84
N ARG A 18 -4.66 11.55 8.32
CA ARG A 18 -3.72 10.68 9.01
C ARG A 18 -2.45 10.51 8.19
N ARG A 19 -1.31 10.55 8.88
CA ARG A 19 0.00 10.26 8.30
C ARG A 19 0.46 8.88 8.75
N THR A 20 0.96 8.10 7.82
CA THR A 20 1.44 6.74 8.10
C THR A 20 2.76 6.51 7.41
N THR A 21 3.74 6.03 8.16
CA THR A 21 5.02 5.56 7.66
C THR A 21 4.93 4.06 7.43
N GLU A 22 5.16 3.64 6.20
CA GLU A 22 4.99 2.27 5.76
C GLU A 22 6.26 1.78 5.04
N ILE A 23 6.46 0.45 5.05
CA ILE A 23 7.48 -0.21 4.25
C ILE A 23 6.77 -0.80 3.03
N VAL A 24 7.01 -0.23 1.85
CA VAL A 24 6.46 -0.74 0.60
C VAL A 24 7.39 -1.84 0.09
N ALA A 25 6.96 -3.09 0.22
CA ALA A 25 7.73 -4.25 -0.23
C ALA A 25 7.73 -4.35 -1.76
N GLU A 26 8.91 -4.56 -2.35
CA GLU A 26 9.07 -4.83 -3.77
C GLU A 26 9.08 -6.33 -4.03
N THR A 27 9.80 -7.07 -3.18
CA THR A 27 9.94 -8.52 -3.32
C THR A 27 9.75 -9.19 -1.96
N MET A 28 8.92 -10.23 -1.95
CA MET A 28 8.61 -11.03 -0.77
C MET A 28 9.06 -12.47 -0.96
N GLN A 29 9.90 -12.96 -0.04
CA GLN A 29 10.25 -14.36 0.07
C GLN A 29 9.49 -14.97 1.24
N PHE A 30 8.65 -15.96 0.95
CA PHE A 30 7.96 -16.73 1.97
C PHE A 30 8.84 -17.93 2.37
N GLY A 31 8.88 -18.23 3.67
CA GLY A 31 9.53 -19.44 4.17
C GLY A 31 8.80 -20.72 3.74
N SER A 32 9.39 -21.87 4.05
CA SER A 32 8.74 -23.18 3.85
C SER A 32 7.41 -23.24 4.60
N LYS A 33 6.35 -23.67 3.92
CA LYS A 33 5.04 -23.88 4.55
C LYS A 33 5.18 -24.97 5.62
N PRO A 34 4.74 -24.74 6.88
CA PRO A 34 4.66 -25.81 7.86
C PRO A 34 3.77 -26.93 7.31
N GLY A 35 4.34 -28.12 7.11
CA GLY A 35 3.68 -29.27 6.48
C GLY A 35 4.16 -29.65 5.07
N ALA A 36 5.06 -28.89 4.45
CA ALA A 36 5.66 -29.26 3.15
C ALA A 36 6.83 -30.26 3.25
N GLY A 37 6.97 -30.94 4.39
CA GLY A 37 7.94 -31.99 4.63
C GLY A 37 7.24 -33.29 5.01
N GLY A 38 6.69 -34.00 4.03
CA GLY A 38 6.13 -35.33 4.25
C GLY A 38 5.08 -35.77 3.23
N GLY A 39 5.50 -36.59 2.26
CA GLY A 39 4.61 -37.61 1.69
C GLY A 39 3.89 -37.27 0.38
N SER A 40 4.26 -38.05 -0.64
CA SER A 40 3.34 -38.63 -1.63
C SER A 40 2.76 -37.73 -2.71
N ASN A 41 3.44 -37.80 -3.86
CA ASN A 41 2.87 -37.73 -5.20
C ASN A 41 1.49 -38.43 -5.28
N SER A 42 0.39 -37.67 -5.22
CA SER A 42 -0.92 -38.15 -5.67
C SER A 42 -1.85 -36.99 -6.05
N GLY A 43 -2.06 -36.81 -7.36
CA GLY A 43 -3.41 -36.60 -7.87
C GLY A 43 -4.01 -35.19 -7.97
N TYR A 44 -3.24 -34.10 -8.00
CA TYR A 44 -3.84 -32.80 -8.39
C TYR A 44 -3.84 -32.62 -9.90
N ALA A 45 -4.97 -32.92 -10.52
CA ALA A 45 -5.27 -32.52 -11.89
C ALA A 45 -5.10 -30.99 -12.02
N ARG A 46 -4.20 -30.57 -12.92
CA ARG A 46 -4.08 -29.17 -13.32
C ARG A 46 -5.41 -28.72 -13.94
N PRO A 47 -6.08 -27.67 -13.42
CA PRO A 47 -7.19 -27.08 -14.16
C PRO A 47 -6.63 -26.51 -15.48
N ALA A 48 -7.36 -26.73 -16.58
CA ALA A 48 -7.05 -26.17 -17.89
C ALA A 48 -7.00 -24.63 -17.79
N ALA A 49 -6.06 -24.02 -18.51
CA ALA A 49 -5.89 -22.57 -18.53
C ALA A 49 -7.18 -21.91 -19.05
N ALA A 50 -7.89 -21.20 -18.17
CA ALA A 50 -8.98 -20.32 -18.56
C ALA A 50 -8.39 -19.15 -19.38
N ALA A 51 -9.04 -18.84 -20.50
CA ALA A 51 -8.69 -17.72 -21.37
C ALA A 51 -8.58 -16.41 -20.56
N ALA A 52 -7.59 -15.59 -20.92
CA ALA A 52 -7.32 -14.32 -20.27
C ALA A 52 -8.56 -13.41 -20.31
N VAL A 53 -9.18 -13.20 -19.15
CA VAL A 53 -10.17 -12.13 -18.97
C VAL A 53 -9.40 -10.82 -18.92
N ALA A 54 -9.71 -9.92 -19.85
CA ALA A 54 -9.16 -8.57 -19.86
C ALA A 54 -9.43 -7.90 -18.51
N LYS A 55 -8.37 -7.42 -17.84
CA LYS A 55 -8.50 -6.66 -16.60
C LYS A 55 -9.28 -5.37 -16.88
N PRO A 56 -10.35 -5.07 -16.13
CA PRO A 56 -10.95 -3.75 -16.19
C PRO A 56 -9.92 -2.70 -15.76
N GLN A 57 -9.79 -1.65 -16.56
CA GLN A 57 -8.99 -0.48 -16.22
C GLN A 57 -9.60 0.17 -14.97
N THR A 58 -8.81 0.22 -13.91
CA THR A 58 -9.15 0.98 -12.70
C THR A 58 -9.31 2.45 -13.09
N PRO A 59 -10.45 3.10 -12.79
CA PRO A 59 -10.53 4.55 -12.89
C PRO A 59 -9.48 5.14 -11.96
N SER A 60 -8.73 6.12 -12.47
CA SER A 60 -7.81 6.90 -11.66
C SER A 60 -8.61 7.62 -10.56
N GLU A 61 -8.57 7.09 -9.35
CA GLU A 61 -9.02 7.83 -8.17
C GLU A 61 -8.15 9.08 -8.06
N LYS A 62 -8.80 10.24 -8.16
CA LYS A 62 -8.18 11.54 -7.94
C LYS A 62 -7.75 11.57 -6.48
N ILE A 63 -6.47 11.36 -6.23
CA ILE A 63 -5.88 11.64 -4.91
C ILE A 63 -6.23 13.10 -4.62
N PRO A 64 -6.94 13.43 -3.52
CA PRO A 64 -7.16 14.81 -3.15
C PRO A 64 -5.78 15.45 -2.94
N THR A 65 -5.42 16.41 -3.80
CA THR A 65 -4.22 17.22 -3.62
C THR A 65 -4.53 18.21 -2.50
N ILE A 66 -3.89 18.04 -1.35
CA ILE A 66 -3.87 19.06 -0.30
C ILE A 66 -3.07 20.23 -0.87
N ASN A 67 -3.72 21.37 -1.12
CA ASN A 67 -3.05 22.60 -1.52
C ASN A 67 -2.40 23.21 -0.27
N LEU A 68 -1.15 22.85 0.01
CA LEU A 68 -0.41 23.38 1.16
C LEU A 68 -0.23 24.92 1.10
N ASP A 69 -0.44 25.52 -0.07
CA ASP A 69 -0.33 26.97 -0.27
C ASP A 69 -1.45 27.76 0.47
N GLU A 70 -2.58 27.12 0.80
CA GLU A 70 -3.69 27.75 1.54
C GLU A 70 -3.51 27.68 3.08
N GLU A 71 -2.73 26.73 3.61
CA GLU A 71 -2.47 26.58 5.06
C GLU A 71 -1.18 27.28 5.54
N GLN A 72 -0.30 27.73 4.64
CA GLN A 72 0.95 28.44 5.01
C GLN A 72 0.74 29.90 5.46
N GLY A 73 -0.50 30.29 5.75
CA GLY A 73 -0.89 31.67 6.02
C GLY A 73 -0.52 32.23 7.40
N GLU A 74 -0.15 31.45 8.42
CA GLU A 74 -0.02 32.03 9.77
C GLU A 74 0.81 31.20 10.78
N ILE A 75 2.09 30.95 10.49
CA ILE A 75 3.08 30.70 11.54
C ILE A 75 4.18 31.73 11.36
N ARG A 76 4.02 32.89 12.00
CA ARG A 76 5.05 33.93 11.99
C ARG A 76 6.15 33.49 12.96
N LEU A 77 7.42 33.55 12.53
CA LEU A 77 8.57 33.16 13.35
C LEU A 77 8.63 33.94 14.68
N GLU A 78 7.99 35.10 14.74
CA GLU A 78 7.81 35.96 15.92
C GLU A 78 6.91 35.36 17.03
N ASP A 79 6.05 34.38 16.71
CA ASP A 79 5.03 33.83 17.62
C ASP A 79 5.50 32.51 18.28
N VAL A 80 6.73 32.09 17.98
CA VAL A 80 7.39 30.95 18.64
C VAL A 80 8.01 31.46 19.95
N PRO A 81 7.52 31.04 21.12
CA PRO A 81 8.09 31.46 22.39
C PRO A 81 9.51 30.91 22.54
N PHE A 82 10.40 31.74 23.08
CA PHE A 82 11.77 31.37 23.45
C PHE A 82 11.81 30.40 24.63
#